data_AF-A0A2V9Z348-F1
#
_entry.id   AF-A0A2V9Z348-F1
#
_cell.length_a   1.000
_cell.length_b   1.000
_cell.length_c   1.000
_cell.angle_alpha   90.00
_cell.angle_beta   90.00
_cell.angle_gamma   90.00
#
_symmetry.space_group_name_H-M   'P 1'
#
loop_
_entity.id
_entity.type
_entity.pdbx_description
1 polymer ?
#
loop_
_entity_poly.entity_id
_entity_poly.type
_entity_poly.pdbx_seq_one_letter_code
_entity_poly.pdbx_strand_id
1 'polypeptide(L)'
;MIMLPAASRTPNAQPLDSAPSRMALEKMREIQKWGDTFSPPDPSPGATAPDLCLAASKFLLGKLVGLFPGSQHLNDFLQSSEAQSAASAVGGMGSVRKAWGGSLGMVQTFNDQILPASLKWGGLQTGKIKFTQLWSHASRGDQLLGSRVPLVVGVSLHGTGSRDHFIVVAIDAAKEIWAIDSWGNWTSASVVHLPKKMSFTKPVTVEMNASVTTVIPCKHPFFGFYEKDGQPLSLSVAM
;
A
#
# COMPACT_ATOMS: atom_id res chain seq x y z
N MET A 1 14.10 -58.48 27.67
CA MET A 1 15.28 -57.62 27.49
C MET A 1 15.28 -57.12 26.05
N ILE A 2 15.66 -55.86 25.85
CA ILE A 2 15.09 -54.91 24.89
C ILE A 2 15.71 -55.06 23.47
N MET A 3 14.84 -55.00 22.45
CA MET A 3 15.20 -54.77 21.04
C MET A 3 15.56 -53.30 20.81
N LEU A 4 16.66 -53.03 20.08
CA LEU A 4 16.91 -51.75 19.42
C LEU A 4 17.69 -51.97 18.11
N PRO A 5 17.17 -51.50 16.97
CA PRO A 5 17.98 -51.17 15.80
C PRO A 5 17.97 -49.66 15.54
N ALA A 6 19.11 -49.05 15.22
CA ALA A 6 19.17 -47.84 14.38
C ALA A 6 20.61 -47.39 14.14
N ALA A 7 20.99 -47.26 12.87
CA ALA A 7 21.86 -46.19 12.40
C ALA A 7 21.72 -46.06 10.87
N SER A 8 20.55 -45.59 10.41
CA SER A 8 20.39 -45.04 9.07
C SER A 8 21.11 -43.70 8.98
N ARG A 9 22.10 -43.60 8.07
CA ARG A 9 22.72 -42.34 7.67
C ARG A 9 21.67 -41.44 7.02
N THR A 10 21.24 -40.40 7.72
CA THR A 10 20.53 -39.26 7.11
C THR A 10 21.52 -38.38 6.34
N PRO A 11 21.24 -38.01 5.08
CA PRO A 11 21.95 -36.91 4.43
C PRO A 11 21.60 -35.61 5.15
N ASN A 12 22.62 -34.77 5.34
CA ASN A 12 22.56 -33.43 5.90
C ASN A 12 21.29 -32.68 5.52
N ALA A 13 20.49 -32.33 6.52
CA ALA A 13 19.53 -31.25 6.41
C ALA A 13 20.32 -29.96 6.17
N GLN A 14 20.22 -29.40 4.96
CA GLN A 14 20.55 -28.00 4.76
C GLN A 14 19.54 -27.14 5.55
N PRO A 15 19.96 -26.00 6.12
CA PRO A 15 19.02 -25.06 6.72
C PRO A 15 18.09 -24.55 5.62
N LEU A 16 16.77 -24.66 5.84
CA LEU A 16 15.80 -23.87 5.09
C LEU A 16 15.98 -22.41 5.50
N ASP A 17 16.84 -21.69 4.79
CA ASP A 17 16.81 -20.24 4.76
C ASP A 17 15.50 -19.81 4.10
N SER A 18 14.52 -19.48 4.93
CA SER A 18 13.31 -18.75 4.55
C SER A 18 13.65 -17.26 4.34
N ALA A 19 14.62 -16.98 3.48
CA ALA A 19 14.77 -15.65 2.93
C ALA A 19 13.66 -15.47 1.88
N PRO A 20 12.87 -14.37 1.90
CA PRO A 20 12.06 -14.00 0.73
C PRO A 20 12.95 -14.10 -0.50
N SER A 21 12.43 -14.70 -1.58
CA SER A 21 13.23 -14.96 -2.78
C SER A 21 13.96 -13.67 -3.17
N ARG A 22 15.23 -13.77 -3.58
CA ARG A 22 16.04 -12.61 -3.93
C ARG A 22 15.32 -11.64 -4.90
N MET A 23 14.49 -12.19 -5.79
CA MET A 23 13.61 -11.44 -6.69
C MET A 23 12.51 -10.66 -5.95
N ALA A 24 11.85 -11.27 -4.96
CA ALA A 24 10.87 -10.58 -4.12
C ALA A 24 11.53 -9.42 -3.36
N LEU A 25 12.73 -9.60 -2.81
CA LEU A 25 13.47 -8.52 -2.14
C LEU A 25 13.91 -7.40 -3.08
N GLU A 26 14.41 -7.71 -4.27
CA GLU A 26 14.80 -6.73 -5.28
C GLU A 26 13.59 -5.93 -5.76
N LYS A 27 12.43 -6.59 -5.96
CA LYS A 27 11.18 -5.92 -6.33
C LYS A 27 10.64 -5.04 -5.20
N MET A 28 10.74 -5.49 -3.95
CA MET A 28 10.38 -4.67 -2.78
C MET A 28 11.27 -3.44 -2.64
N ARG A 29 12.57 -3.55 -2.94
CA ARG A 29 13.49 -2.40 -2.98
C ARG A 29 13.19 -1.45 -4.14
N GLU A 30 12.71 -1.95 -5.28
CA GLU A 30 12.22 -1.11 -6.37
C GLU A 30 10.94 -0.36 -5.96
N ILE A 31 10.00 -1.06 -5.32
CA ILE A 31 8.77 -0.48 -4.76
C ILE A 31 9.11 0.56 -3.68
N GLN A 32 10.13 0.31 -2.86
CA GLN A 32 10.66 1.27 -1.88
C GLN A 32 11.19 2.54 -2.55
N LYS A 33 11.95 2.41 -3.65
CA LYS A 33 12.41 3.57 -4.43
C LYS A 33 11.26 4.37 -5.03
N TRP A 34 10.06 3.80 -5.20
CA TRP A 34 8.89 4.58 -5.57
C TRP A 34 8.46 5.51 -4.42
N GLY A 35 8.59 5.09 -3.16
CA GLY A 35 8.32 5.91 -1.97
C GLY A 35 9.14 7.21 -1.93
N ASP A 36 10.44 7.12 -2.20
CA ASP A 36 11.38 8.26 -2.23
C ASP A 36 11.01 9.36 -3.26
N THR A 37 10.10 9.06 -4.19
CA THR A 37 9.73 9.93 -5.31
C THR A 37 8.39 10.63 -5.15
N PHE A 38 7.66 10.34 -4.05
CA PHE A 38 6.42 11.04 -3.71
C PHE A 38 6.69 12.28 -2.83
N SER A 39 7.74 12.26 -2.02
CA SER A 39 8.11 13.34 -1.11
C SER A 39 9.05 14.35 -1.79
N PRO A 40 8.85 15.67 -1.67
CA PRO A 40 9.93 16.62 -1.92
C PRO A 40 11.14 16.30 -1.01
N PRO A 41 12.38 16.64 -1.43
CA PRO A 41 13.61 16.30 -0.71
C PRO A 41 13.68 16.84 0.73
N ASP A 42 12.79 17.75 1.11
CA ASP A 42 12.54 18.12 2.51
C ASP A 42 11.07 17.89 2.87
N PRO A 43 10.76 17.24 4.01
CA PRO A 43 9.40 17.26 4.54
C PRO A 43 9.06 18.70 4.85
N SER A 44 8.16 19.29 4.05
CA SER A 44 7.60 20.60 4.36
C SER A 44 7.03 20.54 5.78
N PRO A 45 7.24 21.52 6.67
CA PRO A 45 6.51 21.57 7.93
C PRO A 45 5.00 21.54 7.62
N GLY A 46 4.31 20.45 7.96
CA GLY A 46 2.93 20.16 7.54
C GLY A 46 2.75 19.06 6.47
N ALA A 47 3.84 18.47 5.96
CA ALA A 47 3.85 17.27 5.12
C ALA A 47 3.42 15.99 5.86
N THR A 48 3.13 16.11 7.16
CA THR A 48 2.51 15.10 8.03
C THR A 48 0.99 15.07 7.94
N ALA A 49 0.37 15.83 7.02
CA ALA A 49 -1.07 15.76 6.83
C ALA A 49 -1.46 14.36 6.29
N PRO A 50 -2.40 13.63 6.94
CA PRO A 50 -2.85 12.28 6.54
C PRO A 50 -3.22 12.17 5.05
N ASP A 51 -3.57 13.32 4.49
CA ASP A 51 -3.98 13.54 3.12
C ASP A 51 -2.90 13.16 2.10
N LEU A 52 -1.66 13.64 2.28
CA LEU A 52 -0.59 13.34 1.34
C LEU A 52 -0.19 11.85 1.39
N CYS A 53 -0.25 11.25 2.58
CA CYS A 53 0.02 9.83 2.79
C CYS A 53 -1.02 8.94 2.11
N LEU A 54 -2.30 9.33 2.20
CA LEU A 54 -3.38 8.64 1.49
C LEU A 54 -3.21 8.76 -0.03
N ALA A 55 -2.87 9.94 -0.54
CA ALA A 55 -2.65 10.17 -1.96
C ALA A 55 -1.51 9.30 -2.50
N ALA A 56 -0.36 9.31 -1.83
CA ALA A 56 0.81 8.52 -2.19
C ALA A 56 0.52 7.02 -2.08
N SER A 57 -0.16 6.57 -1.01
CA SER A 57 -0.57 5.16 -0.85
C SER A 57 -1.55 4.70 -1.91
N LYS A 58 -2.54 5.52 -2.30
CA LYS A 58 -3.44 5.22 -3.43
C LYS A 58 -2.65 5.06 -4.73
N PHE A 59 -1.75 5.99 -5.04
CA PHE A 59 -0.99 5.94 -6.28
C PHE A 59 -0.04 4.72 -6.31
N LEU A 60 0.66 4.46 -5.19
CA LEU A 60 1.49 3.29 -5.00
C LEU A 60 0.69 1.99 -5.16
N LEU A 61 -0.48 1.90 -4.53
CA LEU A 61 -1.39 0.77 -4.71
C LEU A 61 -1.75 0.61 -6.20
N GLY A 62 -2.05 1.71 -6.88
CA GLY A 62 -2.32 1.74 -8.33
C GLY A 62 -1.17 1.16 -9.16
N LYS A 63 0.08 1.42 -8.80
CA LYS A 63 1.25 0.78 -9.43
C LYS A 63 1.27 -0.74 -9.19
N LEU A 64 1.03 -1.18 -7.96
CA LEU A 64 1.04 -2.60 -7.58
C LEU A 64 -0.03 -3.44 -8.29
N VAL A 65 -1.19 -2.83 -8.57
CA VAL A 65 -2.27 -3.47 -9.35
C VAL A 65 -2.18 -3.17 -10.85
N GLY A 66 -1.12 -2.49 -11.30
CA GLY A 66 -0.84 -2.27 -12.71
C GLY A 66 -1.74 -1.23 -13.38
N LEU A 67 -2.33 -0.32 -12.62
CA LEU A 67 -3.05 0.84 -13.16
C LEU A 67 -2.09 1.88 -13.71
N PHE A 68 -0.95 2.09 -13.04
CA PHE A 68 0.09 3.04 -13.44
C PHE A 68 1.41 2.31 -13.68
N PRO A 69 2.22 2.72 -14.66
CA PRO A 69 3.61 2.30 -14.80
C PRO A 69 4.41 2.54 -13.51
N GLY A 70 5.32 1.63 -13.19
CA GLY A 70 6.23 1.78 -12.04
C GLY A 70 7.04 3.08 -12.07
N SER A 71 7.38 3.56 -13.27
CA SER A 71 8.16 4.78 -13.51
C SER A 71 7.39 6.09 -13.38
N GLN A 72 6.05 6.08 -13.27
CA GLN A 72 5.28 7.31 -13.16
C GLN A 72 5.24 7.84 -11.73
N HIS A 73 5.11 9.16 -11.57
CA HIS A 73 4.97 9.78 -10.25
C HIS A 73 3.65 10.56 -10.13
N LEU A 74 3.09 10.58 -8.91
CA LEU A 74 1.89 11.37 -8.63
C LEU A 74 2.14 12.86 -8.93
N ASN A 75 3.35 13.37 -8.65
CA ASN A 75 3.70 14.76 -8.91
C ASN A 75 3.71 15.09 -10.41
N ASP A 76 4.07 14.14 -11.27
CA ASP A 76 4.02 14.30 -12.73
C ASP A 76 2.56 14.41 -13.18
N PHE A 77 1.68 13.55 -12.66
CA PHE A 77 0.25 13.68 -12.90
C PHE A 77 -0.25 15.06 -12.46
N LEU A 78 0.08 15.51 -11.25
CA LEU A 78 -0.38 16.80 -10.72
C LEU A 78 0.10 18.02 -11.54
N GLN A 79 1.12 17.86 -12.37
CA GLN A 79 1.63 18.89 -13.30
C GLN A 79 1.12 18.71 -14.74
N SER A 80 0.46 17.60 -15.04
CA SER A 80 -0.03 17.26 -16.38
C SER A 80 -1.20 18.13 -16.84
N SER A 81 -1.40 18.19 -18.16
CA SER A 81 -2.58 18.78 -18.80
C SER A 81 -3.88 18.14 -18.35
N GLU A 82 -3.88 16.84 -18.06
CA GLU A 82 -5.03 16.08 -17.60
C GLU A 82 -5.44 16.52 -16.20
N ALA A 83 -4.48 16.74 -15.29
CA ALA A 83 -4.77 17.28 -13.97
C ALA A 83 -5.27 18.72 -14.03
N GLN A 84 -4.71 19.57 -14.91
CA GLN A 84 -5.21 20.93 -15.13
C GLN A 84 -6.65 20.92 -15.67
N SER A 85 -6.94 20.04 -16.62
CA SER A 85 -8.30 19.88 -17.17
C SER A 85 -9.28 19.43 -16.10
N ALA A 86 -8.90 18.45 -15.26
CA ALA A 86 -9.71 18.02 -14.13
C ALA A 86 -9.91 19.14 -13.11
N ALA A 87 -8.87 19.94 -12.85
CA ALA A 87 -8.94 21.08 -11.94
C ALA A 87 -9.99 22.10 -12.37
N SER A 88 -10.13 22.38 -13.67
CA SER A 88 -11.19 23.25 -14.17
C SER A 88 -12.60 22.72 -13.86
N ALA A 89 -12.78 21.40 -13.79
CA ALA A 89 -14.07 20.78 -13.48
C ALA A 89 -14.39 20.72 -11.97
N VAL A 90 -13.37 20.63 -11.11
CA VAL A 90 -13.56 20.41 -9.65
C VAL A 90 -13.25 21.64 -8.78
N GLY A 91 -13.06 22.81 -9.37
CA GLY A 91 -12.83 24.07 -8.64
C GLY A 91 -11.37 24.35 -8.28
N GLY A 92 -10.42 23.85 -9.08
CA GLY A 92 -9.00 24.18 -9.02
C GLY A 92 -8.10 23.04 -8.52
N MET A 93 -6.78 23.26 -8.62
CA MET A 93 -5.77 22.26 -8.22
C MET A 93 -5.81 21.90 -6.74
N GLY A 94 -6.30 22.81 -5.88
CA GLY A 94 -6.55 22.51 -4.48
C GLY A 94 -7.55 21.36 -4.30
N SER A 95 -8.63 21.34 -5.08
CA SER A 95 -9.63 20.26 -5.06
C SER A 95 -9.10 18.94 -5.63
N VAL A 96 -8.25 19.00 -6.67
CA VAL A 96 -7.57 17.81 -7.22
C VAL A 96 -6.69 17.15 -6.15
N ARG A 97 -5.86 17.94 -5.47
CA ARG A 97 -5.01 17.46 -4.37
C ARG A 97 -5.86 16.91 -3.21
N LYS A 98 -6.99 17.55 -2.91
CA LYS A 98 -7.90 17.08 -1.86
C LYS A 98 -8.63 15.77 -2.20
N ALA A 99 -8.99 15.56 -3.45
CA ALA A 99 -9.59 14.30 -3.89
C ALA A 99 -8.58 13.13 -3.86
N TRP A 100 -7.32 13.39 -4.21
CA TRP A 100 -6.24 12.42 -4.03
C TRP A 100 -6.03 12.09 -2.54
N GLY A 101 -5.93 13.12 -1.70
CA GLY A 101 -5.51 12.98 -0.31
C GLY A 101 -6.41 13.66 0.72
N GLY A 102 -6.68 14.94 0.49
CA GLY A 102 -7.25 15.95 1.42
C GLY A 102 -8.51 15.64 2.22
N SER A 103 -9.32 14.68 1.81
CA SER A 103 -10.49 14.27 2.59
C SER A 103 -11.01 12.93 2.13
N LEU A 104 -11.23 12.04 3.09
CA LEU A 104 -11.87 10.74 2.84
C LEU A 104 -13.29 10.89 2.26
N GLY A 105 -13.95 12.03 2.49
CA GLY A 105 -15.25 12.36 1.90
C GLY A 105 -15.21 12.71 0.41
N MET A 106 -14.03 12.86 -0.19
CA MET A 106 -13.90 13.19 -1.62
C MET A 106 -13.64 11.97 -2.51
N VAL A 107 -13.86 10.75 -1.99
CA VAL A 107 -13.68 9.51 -2.78
C VAL A 107 -14.54 9.49 -4.05
N GLN A 108 -15.74 10.07 -4.00
CA GLN A 108 -16.59 10.17 -5.18
C GLN A 108 -15.99 11.12 -6.22
N THR A 109 -15.58 12.33 -5.84
CA THR A 109 -14.87 13.26 -6.74
C THR A 109 -13.60 12.62 -7.31
N PHE A 110 -12.87 11.87 -6.48
CA PHE A 110 -11.71 11.11 -6.94
C PHE A 110 -12.10 10.11 -8.03
N ASN A 111 -13.08 9.25 -7.78
CA ASN A 111 -13.50 8.21 -8.72
C ASN A 111 -14.12 8.77 -10.01
N ASP A 112 -14.87 9.88 -9.92
CA ASP A 112 -15.64 10.41 -11.05
C ASP A 112 -14.80 11.34 -11.93
N GLN A 113 -13.80 12.02 -11.38
CA GLN A 113 -13.07 13.10 -12.08
C GLN A 113 -11.56 12.88 -12.12
N ILE A 114 -10.95 12.49 -11.00
CA ILE A 114 -9.49 12.48 -10.88
C ILE A 114 -8.88 11.16 -11.33
N LEU A 115 -9.45 10.04 -10.93
CA LEU A 115 -9.02 8.72 -11.34
C LEU A 115 -9.13 8.54 -12.86
N PRO A 116 -10.23 8.91 -13.55
CA PRO A 116 -10.29 8.86 -15.01
C PRO A 116 -9.24 9.75 -15.68
N ALA A 117 -9.01 10.96 -15.15
CA ALA A 117 -7.96 11.85 -15.68
C ALA A 117 -6.56 11.25 -15.52
N SER A 118 -6.24 10.68 -14.37
CA SER A 118 -4.95 10.01 -14.14
C SER A 118 -4.76 8.76 -15.01
N LEU A 119 -5.82 7.98 -15.25
CA LEU A 119 -5.77 6.85 -16.17
C LEU A 119 -5.62 7.30 -17.62
N LYS A 120 -6.24 8.41 -18.03
CA LYS A 120 -6.05 8.99 -19.36
C LYS A 120 -4.63 9.50 -19.56
N TRP A 121 -4.04 10.11 -18.54
CA TRP A 121 -2.68 10.65 -18.58
C TRP A 121 -1.62 9.58 -18.88
N GLY A 122 -1.77 8.37 -18.34
CA GLY A 122 -0.83 7.30 -18.65
C GLY A 122 -1.10 5.96 -17.98
N GLY A 123 -2.37 5.65 -17.73
CA GLY A 123 -2.78 4.38 -17.15
C GLY A 123 -2.63 3.21 -18.13
N LEU A 124 -2.41 2.01 -17.58
CA LEU A 124 -2.16 0.78 -18.37
C LEU A 124 -3.37 -0.12 -18.52
N GLN A 125 -4.46 0.15 -17.78
CA GLN A 125 -5.65 -0.69 -17.79
C GLN A 125 -6.89 0.03 -18.31
N THR A 126 -7.68 -0.71 -19.08
CA THR A 126 -9.00 -0.31 -19.57
C THR A 126 -10.10 -0.85 -18.66
N GLY A 127 -11.31 -0.29 -18.74
CA GLY A 127 -12.49 -0.72 -17.95
C GLY A 127 -12.93 0.31 -16.91
N LYS A 128 -14.00 -0.01 -16.16
CA LYS A 128 -14.50 0.89 -15.11
C LYS A 128 -13.73 0.65 -13.82
N ILE A 129 -12.69 1.46 -13.61
CA ILE A 129 -11.87 1.44 -12.41
C ILE A 129 -12.45 2.39 -11.36
N LYS A 130 -12.49 1.95 -10.10
CA LYS A 130 -12.80 2.81 -8.95
C LYS A 130 -11.92 2.46 -7.77
N PHE A 131 -11.69 3.42 -6.89
CA PHE A 131 -11.15 3.20 -5.56
C PHE A 131 -12.29 3.08 -4.55
N THR A 132 -12.37 1.93 -3.88
CA THR A 132 -13.35 1.62 -2.86
C THR A 132 -12.74 1.83 -1.48
N GLN A 133 -13.52 2.39 -0.55
CA GLN A 133 -13.16 2.52 0.86
C GLN A 133 -14.03 1.60 1.72
N LEU A 134 -13.43 1.06 2.76
CA LEU A 134 -14.05 0.13 3.69
C LEU A 134 -13.70 0.56 5.12
N TRP A 135 -14.74 0.82 5.91
CA TRP A 135 -14.64 1.37 7.26
C TRP A 135 -15.07 0.36 8.30
N SER A 136 -14.27 0.13 9.34
CA SER A 136 -14.63 -0.75 10.46
C SER A 136 -14.93 -2.21 10.11
N HIS A 137 -14.46 -2.71 8.96
CA HIS A 137 -14.67 -4.10 8.53
C HIS A 137 -13.36 -4.91 8.47
N ALA A 138 -12.74 -5.13 9.64
CA ALA A 138 -11.48 -5.86 9.78
C ALA A 138 -11.47 -7.23 9.05
N SER A 139 -12.50 -8.05 9.27
CA SER A 139 -12.59 -9.38 8.66
C SER A 139 -12.67 -9.34 7.13
N ARG A 140 -13.27 -8.29 6.56
CA ARG A 140 -13.30 -8.11 5.11
C ARG A 140 -11.94 -7.66 4.58
N GLY A 141 -11.19 -6.84 5.34
CA GLY A 141 -9.78 -6.57 5.07
C GLY A 141 -8.96 -7.85 5.00
N ASP A 142 -9.12 -8.75 5.98
CA ASP A 142 -8.41 -10.05 5.99
C ASP A 142 -8.76 -10.92 4.77
N GLN A 143 -10.04 -10.97 4.38
CA GLN A 143 -10.49 -11.71 3.19
C GLN A 143 -9.87 -11.16 1.89
N LEU A 144 -9.85 -9.84 1.72
CA LEU A 144 -9.26 -9.18 0.56
C LEU A 144 -7.76 -9.46 0.50
N LEU A 145 -7.06 -9.28 1.62
CA LEU A 145 -5.63 -9.51 1.70
C LEU A 145 -5.28 -10.98 1.41
N GLY A 146 -6.04 -11.94 1.98
CA GLY A 146 -5.90 -13.37 1.69
C GLY A 146 -6.14 -13.75 0.23
N SER A 147 -6.96 -12.95 -0.47
CA SER A 147 -7.21 -13.04 -1.92
C SER A 147 -6.16 -12.32 -2.76
N ARG A 148 -5.05 -11.87 -2.15
CA ARG A 148 -3.95 -11.11 -2.79
C ARG A 148 -4.38 -9.77 -3.38
N VAL A 149 -5.44 -9.17 -2.82
CA VAL A 149 -5.81 -7.78 -3.08
C VAL A 149 -4.94 -6.90 -2.17
N PRO A 150 -4.05 -6.05 -2.72
CA PRO A 150 -3.30 -5.12 -1.91
C PRO A 150 -4.24 -4.03 -1.39
N LEU A 151 -3.96 -3.49 -0.21
CA LEU A 151 -4.82 -2.57 0.52
C LEU A 151 -4.06 -1.32 0.90
N VAL A 152 -4.63 -0.14 0.70
CA VAL A 152 -4.27 1.03 1.51
C VAL A 152 -4.85 0.80 2.91
N VAL A 153 -4.03 0.93 3.95
CA VAL A 153 -4.40 0.71 5.34
C VAL A 153 -4.12 1.97 6.14
N GLY A 154 -5.08 2.38 6.97
CA GLY A 154 -4.87 3.45 7.94
C GLY A 154 -4.09 2.96 9.15
N VAL A 155 -3.06 3.69 9.57
CA VAL A 155 -2.25 3.38 10.75
C VAL A 155 -2.18 4.56 11.72
N SER A 156 -1.81 4.26 12.95
CA SER A 156 -1.42 5.24 13.97
C SER A 156 0.09 5.17 14.16
N LEU A 157 0.80 6.28 13.90
CA LEU A 157 2.23 6.40 14.16
C LEU A 157 2.55 6.46 15.66
N HIS A 158 1.57 6.83 16.49
CA HIS A 158 1.75 7.03 17.92
C HIS A 158 1.18 5.89 18.79
N GLY A 159 0.70 4.80 18.18
CA GLY A 159 0.09 3.66 18.88
C GLY A 159 -1.24 3.99 19.57
N THR A 160 -1.70 5.24 19.52
CA THR A 160 -3.00 5.67 20.01
C THR A 160 -4.03 5.38 18.91
N GLY A 161 -5.17 4.76 19.23
CA GLY A 161 -6.11 4.19 18.24
C GLY A 161 -6.69 5.15 17.17
N SER A 162 -6.33 6.43 17.17
CA SER A 162 -6.61 7.38 16.09
C SER A 162 -5.64 7.21 14.93
N ARG A 163 -6.18 6.99 13.72
CA ARG A 163 -5.40 6.96 12.49
C ARG A 163 -4.87 8.36 12.15
N ASP A 164 -3.58 8.45 11.86
CA ASP A 164 -2.88 9.67 11.43
C ASP A 164 -2.03 9.46 10.15
N HIS A 165 -1.85 8.22 9.70
CA HIS A 165 -1.05 7.88 8.51
C HIS A 165 -1.70 6.79 7.66
N PHE A 166 -1.19 6.61 6.44
CA PHE A 166 -1.63 5.57 5.51
C PHE A 166 -0.44 4.89 4.85
N ILE A 167 -0.52 3.57 4.75
CA ILE A 167 0.47 2.70 4.11
C ILE A 167 -0.22 1.74 3.14
N VAL A 168 0.55 0.97 2.39
CA VAL A 168 0.03 -0.16 1.60
C VAL A 168 0.40 -1.48 2.27
N VAL A 169 -0.53 -2.42 2.35
CA VAL A 169 -0.30 -3.80 2.79
C VAL A 169 -0.63 -4.76 1.65
N ALA A 170 0.29 -5.68 1.36
CA ALA A 170 0.18 -6.60 0.23
C ALA A 170 0.67 -8.01 0.56
N ILE A 171 0.16 -9.03 -0.14
CA ILE A 171 0.63 -10.42 -0.04
C ILE A 171 1.28 -10.86 -1.35
N ASP A 172 2.55 -11.26 -1.28
CA ASP A 172 3.29 -11.73 -2.47
C ASP A 172 2.89 -13.15 -2.92
N ALA A 173 3.56 -13.65 -3.97
CA ALA A 173 3.30 -15.01 -4.46
C ALA A 173 3.71 -16.09 -3.45
N ALA A 174 4.71 -15.81 -2.60
CA ALA A 174 5.20 -16.69 -1.53
C ALA A 174 4.33 -16.64 -0.26
N LYS A 175 3.25 -15.87 -0.26
CA LYS A 175 2.36 -15.64 0.89
C LYS A 175 3.03 -14.90 2.04
N GLU A 176 4.11 -14.16 1.77
CA GLU A 176 4.65 -13.18 2.70
C GLU A 176 3.78 -11.93 2.69
N ILE A 177 3.62 -11.31 3.85
CA ILE A 177 2.83 -10.10 4.03
C ILE A 177 3.79 -8.93 4.20
N TRP A 178 3.58 -7.90 3.41
CA TRP A 178 4.44 -6.73 3.32
C TRP A 178 3.67 -5.47 3.68
N ALA A 179 4.24 -4.65 4.53
CA ALA A 179 3.82 -3.29 4.74
C ALA A 179 4.79 -2.36 4.01
N ILE A 180 4.24 -1.45 3.21
CA ILE A 180 4.97 -0.54 2.33
C ILE A 180 4.53 0.87 2.71
N ASP A 181 5.42 1.60 3.34
CA ASP A 181 5.26 3.01 3.58
C ASP A 181 5.62 3.79 2.31
N SER A 182 4.73 4.71 1.94
CA SER A 182 4.98 5.63 0.83
C SER A 182 6.01 6.70 1.17
N TRP A 183 6.41 6.81 2.44
CA TRP A 183 7.49 7.67 2.90
C TRP A 183 8.84 6.95 2.84
N GLY A 184 9.73 7.51 2.01
CA GLY A 184 11.15 7.25 2.04
C GLY A 184 11.82 7.97 3.20
N ASN A 185 12.59 7.25 4.01
CA ASN A 185 13.58 7.87 4.88
C ASN A 185 14.89 7.10 4.72
N TRP A 186 15.98 7.84 4.54
CA TRP A 186 17.35 7.36 4.44
C TRP A 186 17.80 6.52 5.65
N THR A 187 17.12 6.63 6.80
CA THR A 187 17.53 6.01 8.06
C THR A 187 16.68 4.81 8.53
N SER A 188 15.63 4.40 7.80
CA SER A 188 14.74 3.30 8.26
C SER A 188 14.03 2.59 7.10
N ALA A 189 13.55 1.36 7.35
CA ALA A 189 12.94 0.53 6.32
C ALA A 189 11.52 1.02 5.97
N SER A 190 11.33 1.49 4.73
CA SER A 190 9.99 1.83 4.18
C SER A 190 9.22 0.61 3.70
N VAL A 191 9.86 -0.57 3.64
CA VAL A 191 9.20 -1.84 3.37
C VAL A 191 9.59 -2.83 4.44
N VAL A 192 8.60 -3.38 5.13
CA VAL A 192 8.81 -4.29 6.25
C VAL A 192 7.92 -5.52 6.13
N HIS A 193 8.43 -6.64 6.61
CA HIS A 193 7.65 -7.86 6.73
C HIS A 193 6.67 -7.74 7.88
N LEU A 194 5.44 -8.19 7.65
CA LEU A 194 4.47 -8.44 8.70
C LEU A 194 4.42 -9.94 9.02
N PRO A 195 4.02 -10.31 10.25
CA PRO A 195 3.83 -11.71 10.60
C PRO A 195 2.84 -12.41 9.67
N LYS A 196 3.18 -13.60 9.15
CA LYS A 196 2.32 -14.39 8.24
C LYS A 196 0.90 -14.68 8.76
N LYS A 197 0.71 -14.65 10.08
CA LYS A 197 -0.57 -14.90 10.76
C LYS A 197 -1.23 -13.62 11.27
N MET A 198 -0.81 -12.44 10.78
CA MET A 198 -1.47 -11.19 11.15
C MET A 198 -2.94 -11.19 10.70
N SER A 199 -3.77 -10.50 11.46
CA SER A 199 -5.17 -10.28 11.14
C SER A 199 -5.56 -8.89 11.62
N PHE A 200 -6.30 -8.16 10.79
CA PHE A 200 -6.78 -6.83 11.12
C PHE A 200 -7.84 -6.83 12.23
N THR A 201 -8.35 -7.99 12.66
CA THR A 201 -9.24 -8.07 13.83
C THR A 201 -8.48 -7.91 15.14
N LYS A 202 -7.15 -7.88 15.10
CA LYS A 202 -6.26 -7.59 16.23
C LYS A 202 -5.36 -6.40 15.86
N PRO A 203 -4.90 -5.61 16.83
CA PRO A 203 -3.89 -4.60 16.55
C PRO A 203 -2.64 -5.27 15.95
N VAL A 204 -2.11 -4.72 14.88
CA VAL A 204 -0.87 -5.21 14.26
C VAL A 204 0.18 -4.13 14.42
N THR A 205 1.25 -4.44 15.17
CA THR A 205 2.43 -3.59 15.22
C THR A 205 3.15 -3.68 13.89
N VAL A 206 3.50 -2.52 13.35
CA VAL A 206 4.29 -2.40 12.14
C VAL A 206 5.57 -1.68 12.52
N GLU A 207 6.70 -2.38 12.47
CA GLU A 207 8.01 -1.82 12.83
C GLU A 207 8.57 -1.00 11.66
N MET A 208 7.89 0.08 11.31
CA MET A 208 8.24 1.02 10.24
C MET A 208 8.56 2.41 10.81
N ASN A 209 9.10 3.28 9.95
CA ASN A 209 9.48 4.68 10.20
C ASN A 209 8.84 5.36 11.43
N ALA A 210 9.70 6.12 12.12
CA ALA A 210 9.49 6.90 13.34
C ALA A 210 9.85 6.14 14.62
N SER A 211 10.47 6.87 15.55
CA SER A 211 10.95 6.42 16.87
C SER A 211 9.82 5.98 17.83
N VAL A 212 8.68 5.54 17.30
CA VAL A 212 7.39 5.30 17.95
C VAL A 212 6.71 4.09 17.31
N THR A 213 5.95 3.36 18.14
CA THR A 213 5.26 2.13 17.74
C THR A 213 4.12 2.43 16.74
N THR A 214 4.35 2.17 15.45
CA THR A 214 3.28 2.23 14.43
C THR A 214 2.35 1.03 14.57
N VAL A 215 1.04 1.28 14.59
CA VAL A 215 0.01 0.24 14.77
C VAL A 215 -1.08 0.38 13.73
N ILE A 216 -1.46 -0.74 13.11
CA ILE A 216 -2.73 -0.87 12.39
C ILE A 216 -3.82 -1.10 13.44
N PRO A 217 -4.74 -0.14 13.65
CA PRO A 217 -5.78 -0.27 14.66
C PRO A 217 -6.83 -1.30 14.22
N CYS A 218 -7.30 -2.12 15.17
CA CYS A 218 -8.42 -3.05 14.91
C CYS A 218 -9.79 -2.46 15.25
N LYS A 219 -9.83 -1.38 16.02
CA LYS A 219 -11.04 -0.62 16.34
C LYS A 219 -11.16 0.51 15.32
N HIS A 220 -12.17 0.42 14.45
CA HIS A 220 -12.39 1.33 13.32
C HIS A 220 -11.26 1.38 12.27
N PRO A 221 -10.76 0.23 11.77
CA PRO A 221 -9.77 0.23 10.69
C PRO A 221 -10.31 0.91 9.43
N PHE A 222 -9.38 1.46 8.66
CA PHE A 222 -9.61 1.92 7.30
C PHE A 222 -8.91 1.00 6.32
N PHE A 223 -9.62 0.59 5.28
CA PHE A 223 -9.05 -0.05 4.11
C PHE A 223 -9.49 0.64 2.83
N GLY A 224 -8.59 0.74 1.86
CA GLY A 224 -8.89 1.20 0.52
C GLY A 224 -8.28 0.27 -0.53
N PHE A 225 -9.00 0.02 -1.63
CA PHE A 225 -8.52 -0.85 -2.69
C PHE A 225 -9.12 -0.45 -4.04
N TYR A 226 -8.48 -0.86 -5.13
CA TYR A 226 -9.04 -0.65 -6.46
C TYR A 226 -9.93 -1.82 -6.87
N GLU A 227 -11.02 -1.49 -7.56
CA GLU A 227 -11.88 -2.45 -8.25
C GLU A 227 -11.89 -2.13 -9.74
N LYS A 228 -12.00 -3.17 -10.55
CA LYS A 228 -12.29 -3.10 -11.98
C LYS A 228 -13.58 -3.85 -12.26
N ASP A 229 -14.56 -3.17 -12.83
CA ASP A 229 -15.84 -3.75 -13.21
C ASP A 229 -16.53 -4.49 -12.04
N GLY A 230 -16.39 -3.95 -10.82
CA GLY A 230 -16.96 -4.50 -9.58
C GLY A 230 -16.15 -5.63 -8.92
N GLN A 231 -14.98 -5.97 -9.46
CA GLN A 231 -14.09 -6.98 -8.89
C GLN A 231 -12.82 -6.33 -8.31
N PRO A 232 -12.41 -6.66 -7.07
CA PRO A 232 -11.16 -6.18 -6.51
C PRO A 232 -9.95 -6.55 -7.38
N LEU A 233 -9.09 -5.58 -7.66
CA LEU A 233 -7.86 -5.82 -8.38
C LEU A 233 -6.84 -6.51 -7.47
N SER A 234 -6.37 -7.68 -7.90
CA SER A 234 -5.26 -8.37 -7.25
C SER A 234 -3.92 -7.85 -7.77
N LEU A 235 -2.84 -8.16 -7.06
CA LEU A 235 -1.48 -7.83 -7.50
C LEU A 235 -1.22 -8.28 -8.95
N SER A 236 -0.89 -7.33 -9.81
CA SER A 236 -0.52 -7.59 -11.20
C SER A 236 0.97 -7.85 -11.37
N VAL A 237 1.76 -7.46 -10.37
CA VAL A 237 3.20 -7.68 -10.33
C VAL A 237 3.44 -9.07 -9.75
N ALA A 238 4.12 -9.94 -10.51
CA ALA A 238 4.74 -11.12 -9.92
C ALA A 238 5.80 -10.61 -8.93
N MET A 239 5.44 -10.58 -7.65
CA MET A 239 6.34 -10.34 -6.52
C MET A 239 7.02 -11.64 -6.14
#